data_AF-A0A3D5K420-F1
#
_entry.id   AF-A0A3D5K420-F1
#
_cell.length_a   1.000
_cell.length_b   1.000
_cell.length_c   1.000
_cell.angle_alpha   90.00
_cell.angle_beta   90.00
_cell.angle_gamma   90.00
#
_symmetry.space_group_name_H-M   'P 1'
#
loop_
_entity.id
_entity.type
_entity.pdbx_description
1 polymer ?
#
loop_
_entity_poly.entity_id
_entity_poly.type
_entity_poly.pdbx_seq_one_letter_code
_entity_poly.pdbx_strand_id
1 'polypeptide(L)' 'MHVILVRHGRPEIVVDSPTIADPSLDEIGRWQAERLTAWLACEEIDAVITSPKARAIQTAAGTVEGLGITPRVVND' A
#
# COMPACT_ATOMS: atom_id res chain seq x y z
N MET A 1 -22.21 3.60 -1.31
CA MET A 1 -20.78 3.67 -1.68
C MET A 1 -20.00 4.02 -0.42
N HIS A 2 -19.01 3.21 -0.07
CA HIS A 2 -18.12 3.42 1.07
C HIS A 2 -16.69 3.49 0.55
N VAL A 3 -15.87 4.39 1.09
CA VAL A 3 -14.49 4.60 0.65
C VAL A 3 -13.57 4.61 1.86
N ILE A 4 -12.58 3.72 1.85
CA ILE A 4 -11.54 3.63 2.87
C ILE A 4 -10.28 4.31 2.31
N LEU A 5 -9.82 5.37 2.97
CA LEU A 5 -8.60 6.07 2.59
C LEU A 5 -7.44 5.60 3.47
N VAL A 6 -6.44 5.01 2.83
CA VAL A 6 -5.26 4.46 3.50
C VAL A 6 -4.03 5.24 3.06
N ARG A 7 -3.28 5.76 4.03
CA ARG A 7 -1.93 6.29 3.78
C ARG A 7 -0.95 5.12 3.71
N HIS A 8 0.01 5.19 2.79
CA HIS A 8 1.09 4.20 2.72
C HIS A 8 1.80 4.04 4.09
N GLY A 9 2.27 2.83 4.37
CA GLY A 9 3.12 2.54 5.53
C GLY A 9 4.42 3.34 5.50
N ARG A 10 5.17 3.28 6.60
CA ARG A 10 6.43 4.02 6.74
C ARG A 10 7.43 3.60 5.65
N PRO A 11 7.86 4.53 4.78
CA PRO A 11 8.89 4.23 3.79
C PRO A 11 10.28 4.24 4.43
N GLU A 12 11.23 3.61 3.75
CA GLU A 12 12.66 3.82 3.97
C GLU A 12 13.00 5.32 3.83
N ILE A 13 13.89 5.79 4.70
CA ILE A 13 14.39 7.17 4.63
C ILE A 13 15.61 7.19 3.72
N VAL A 14 15.46 7.78 2.55
CA VAL A 14 16.57 8.00 1.61
C VAL A 14 17.00 9.46 1.69
N VAL A 15 18.24 9.69 2.10
CA VAL A 15 18.89 11.01 2.09
C VAL A 15 19.77 11.10 0.83
N ASP A 16 19.76 12.25 0.15
CA ASP A 16 20.55 12.52 -1.06
C ASP A 16 20.33 11.55 -2.24
N SER A 17 19.06 11.21 -2.52
CA SER A 17 18.72 10.43 -3.72
C SER A 17 18.94 11.25 -5.00
N PRO A 18 19.76 10.78 -5.97
CA PRO A 18 19.93 11.44 -7.27
C PRO A 18 18.70 11.24 -8.19
N THR A 19 17.74 10.40 -7.81
CA THR A 19 16.53 10.07 -8.56
C THR A 19 15.25 10.45 -7.82
N ILE A 20 14.13 10.47 -8.54
CA ILE A 20 12.78 10.67 -7.97
C ILE A 20 12.58 9.66 -6.84
N ALA A 21 12.27 10.14 -5.64
CA ALA A 21 12.12 9.31 -4.47
C ALA A 21 10.96 8.32 -4.61
N ASP A 22 11.29 7.04 -4.74
CA ASP A 22 10.35 5.93 -4.64
C ASP A 22 10.84 4.83 -3.68
N PRO A 23 11.06 5.17 -2.41
CA PRO A 23 11.49 4.19 -1.43
C PRO A 23 10.40 3.13 -1.20
N SER A 24 10.85 1.90 -0.98
CA SER A 24 10.05 0.82 -0.42
C SER A 24 9.67 1.11 1.05
N LEU A 25 8.77 0.30 1.60
CA LEU A 25 8.49 0.25 3.03
C LEU A 25 9.70 -0.25 3.81
N ASP A 26 9.92 0.35 4.98
CA ASP A 26 10.87 -0.19 5.95
C ASP A 26 10.25 -1.32 6.76
N GLU A 27 10.98 -1.85 7.75
CA GLU A 27 10.48 -2.93 8.61
C GLU A 27 9.17 -2.56 9.32
N ILE A 28 9.05 -1.34 9.83
CA ILE A 28 7.82 -0.87 10.49
C ILE A 28 6.72 -0.66 9.46
N GLY A 29 7.03 -0.17 8.26
CA GLY A 29 6.09 -0.04 7.16
C GLY A 29 5.50 -1.39 6.74
N ARG A 30 6.33 -2.44 6.64
CA ARG A 30 5.88 -3.81 6.35
C ARG A 30 4.98 -4.35 7.46
N TRP A 31 5.37 -4.16 8.72
CA TRP A 31 4.52 -4.50 9.87
C TRP A 31 3.18 -3.76 9.85
N GLN A 32 3.16 -2.48 9.46
CA GLN A 32 1.93 -1.71 9.29
C GLN A 32 1.04 -2.29 8.18
N ALA A 33 1.62 -2.66 7.03
CA ALA A 33 0.91 -3.25 5.90
C ALA A 33 0.29 -4.62 6.24
N GLU A 34 0.98 -5.44 7.01
CA GLU A 34 0.46 -6.71 7.52
C GLU A 34 -0.76 -6.49 8.42
N ARG A 35 -0.70 -5.51 9.33
CA ARG A 35 -1.84 -5.19 10.20
C ARG A 35 -3.03 -4.61 9.46
N LEU A 36 -2.77 -3.78 8.46
CA LEU A 36 -3.82 -3.28 7.57
C LEU A 36 -4.53 -4.45 6.89
N THR A 37 -3.76 -5.40 6.35
CA THR A 37 -4.31 -6.60 5.69
C THR A 37 -5.20 -7.40 6.63
N ALA A 38 -4.73 -7.66 7.86
CA ALA A 38 -5.52 -8.36 8.86
C ALA A 38 -6.80 -7.59 9.26
N TRP A 39 -6.73 -6.26 9.32
CA TRP A 39 -7.89 -5.42 9.64
C TRP A 39 -8.93 -5.42 8.52
N LEU A 40 -8.50 -5.34 7.26
CA LEU A 40 -9.38 -5.32 6.09
C LEU A 40 -9.93 -6.69 5.69
N ALA A 41 -9.42 -7.78 6.25
CA ALA A 41 -9.87 -9.14 5.91
C ALA A 41 -11.36 -9.40 6.19
N CYS A 42 -11.98 -8.61 7.07
CA CYS A 42 -13.40 -8.71 7.40
C CYS A 42 -14.29 -7.71 6.65
N GLU A 43 -13.72 -6.84 5.82
CA GLU A 43 -14.45 -5.82 5.07
C GLU A 43 -14.81 -6.32 3.67
N GLU A 44 -15.99 -5.97 3.17
CA GLU A 44 -16.36 -6.19 1.77
C GLU A 44 -15.70 -5.11 0.90
N ILE A 45 -14.61 -5.47 0.22
CA ILE A 45 -13.90 -4.58 -0.71
C ILE A 45 -14.11 -5.07 -2.14
N ASP A 46 -14.75 -4.24 -2.95
CA ASP A 46 -14.97 -4.52 -4.38
C ASP A 46 -13.78 -4.12 -5.26
N ALA A 47 -12.96 -3.15 -4.81
CA ALA A 47 -11.87 -2.59 -5.60
C ALA A 47 -10.76 -1.98 -4.72
N VAL A 48 -9.52 -2.10 -5.21
CA VAL A 48 -8.35 -1.44 -4.63
C VAL A 48 -7.76 -0.49 -5.67
N ILE A 49 -7.54 0.77 -5.28
CA ILE A 49 -6.92 1.81 -6.11
C ILE A 49 -5.65 2.26 -5.40
N THR A 50 -4.54 2.36 -6.14
CA THR A 50 -3.25 2.76 -5.56
C THR A 50 -2.44 3.66 -6.50
N SER A 51 -1.56 4.47 -5.91
CA SER A 51 -0.52 5.22 -6.64
C SER A 51 0.55 4.27 -7.16
N PRO A 52 1.26 4.58 -8.27
CA PRO A 52 2.35 3.74 -8.78
C PRO A 52 3.56 3.64 -7.84
N LYS A 53 3.63 4.43 -6.76
CA LYS A 53 4.76 4.44 -5.83
C LYS A 53 4.92 3.11 -5.09
N ALA A 54 6.16 2.62 -5.00
CA ALA A 54 6.52 1.34 -4.38
C ALA A 54 5.90 1.16 -2.99
N ARG A 55 6.04 2.15 -2.10
CA ARG A 55 5.45 2.14 -0.76
C ARG A 55 3.92 1.98 -0.73
N ALA A 56 3.20 2.55 -1.71
CA ALA A 56 1.75 2.44 -1.78
C ALA A 56 1.32 1.04 -2.25
N ILE A 57 2.00 0.52 -3.28
CA ILE A 57 1.79 -0.85 -3.77
C ILE A 57 2.08 -1.87 -2.66
N GLN A 58 3.21 -1.75 -1.97
CA GLN A 58 3.60 -2.65 -0.89
C GLN A 58 2.66 -2.60 0.30
N THR A 59 2.07 -1.43 0.59
CA THR A 59 1.07 -1.30 1.67
C THR A 59 -0.19 -2.10 1.37
N ALA A 60 -0.64 -2.10 0.11
CA ALA A 60 -1.85 -2.78 -0.31
C ALA A 60 -1.64 -4.26 -0.70
N ALA A 61 -0.39 -4.70 -0.86
CA ALA A 61 -0.06 -6.01 -1.44
C ALA A 61 -0.75 -7.18 -0.73
N GLY A 62 -0.66 -7.25 0.60
CA GLY A 62 -1.29 -8.32 1.36
C GLY A 62 -2.82 -8.30 1.28
N THR A 63 -3.43 -7.12 1.21
CA THR A 63 -4.90 -6.98 1.05
C THR A 63 -5.35 -7.45 -0.33
N VAL A 64 -4.63 -7.04 -1.37
CA VAL A 64 -4.85 -7.45 -2.77
C VAL A 64 -4.73 -8.97 -2.93
N GLU A 65 -3.68 -9.55 -2.37
CA GLU A 65 -3.43 -10.99 -2.42
C GLU A 65 -4.49 -11.76 -1.63
N GLY A 66 -4.77 -11.34 -0.39
CA GLY A 66 -5.73 -12.00 0.50
C GLY A 66 -7.18 -11.96 -0.03
N LEU A 67 -7.54 -10.92 -0.77
CA LEU A 67 -8.87 -10.78 -1.37
C LEU A 67 -8.94 -11.28 -2.82
N GLY A 68 -7.80 -11.62 -3.45
CA GLY A 68 -7.76 -12.03 -4.86
C GLY A 68 -8.15 -10.91 -5.85
N ILE A 69 -7.94 -9.65 -5.49
CA ILE A 69 -8.36 -8.47 -6.27
C ILE A 69 -7.16 -7.89 -7.02
N THR A 70 -7.27 -7.71 -8.33
CA THR A 70 -6.24 -6.96 -9.07
C THR A 70 -6.37 -5.46 -8.78
N PRO A 71 -5.35 -4.78 -8.24
CA PRO A 71 -5.43 -3.36 -7.94
C PRO A 71 -5.38 -2.53 -9.23
N ARG A 72 -6.13 -1.42 -9.25
CA ARG A 72 -6.00 -0.41 -10.28
C ARG A 72 -4.94 0.61 -9.88
N VAL A 73 -3.85 0.65 -10.63
CA VAL A 73 -2.81 1.68 -10.46
C VAL A 73 -3.21 2.94 -11.22
N VAL A 74 -3.17 4.09 -10.55
CA VAL A 74 -3.49 5.40 -11.15
C VAL A 74 -2.25 6.28 -11.05
N ASN A 75 -1.73 6.69 -12.20
CA ASN A 75 -0.60 7.62 -12.27
C ASN A 75 -1.06 9.04 -11.87
N ASP A 76 -0.17 9.76 -11.19
CA ASP A 76 -0.32 11.18 -10.87
C ASP A 76 -0.19 12.06 -12.14
#